data_AF-A0AAV4D8K3-F1
#
_entry.id   AF-A0AAV4D8K3-F1
#
_cell.length_a   1.000
_cell.length_b   1.000
_cell.length_c   1.000
_cell.angle_alpha   90.00
_cell.angle_beta   90.00
_cell.angle_gamma   90.00
#
_symmetry.space_group_name_H-M   'P 1'
#
loop_
_entity.id
_entity.type
_entity.pdbx_description
1 polymer ?
#
loop_
_entity_poly.entity_id
_entity_poly.type
_entity_poly.pdbx_seq_one_letter_code
_entity_poly.pdbx_strand_id
1 'polypeptide(L)'
;MRLVIGQTPDLLSYFDDTLVFAASWQQHIVALRTLLTLLRRHGLHVNPSKLSIGSSSVEFLGHMVSSGTLVPVQKKMDTILQLSVPVKKKEVRSLLGLVNYYRHFIADFASISAPLSDLLRKGTPEKVQWTPRCDQSLAEIKRLFSSPPILIIPDMQETFIVRSDASDFGIGAVLLQDRDGTLMPCRYASRKLLPCECRYSTIERE
;
A
#
# COMPACT_ATOMS: atom_id res chain seq x y z
N MET A 1 -5.56 18.83 13.53
CA MET A 1 -4.78 18.93 12.27
C MET A 1 -5.63 19.15 11.04
N ARG A 2 -6.53 18.23 10.65
CA ARG A 2 -7.32 18.34 9.40
C ARG A 2 -8.12 19.65 9.27
N LEU A 3 -8.71 20.16 10.35
CA LEU A 3 -9.43 21.45 10.37
C LEU A 3 -8.52 22.68 10.25
N VAL A 4 -7.22 22.53 10.55
CA VAL A 4 -6.25 23.63 10.60
C VAL A 4 -5.40 23.67 9.32
N ILE A 5 -5.10 22.51 8.75
CA ILE A 5 -4.12 22.33 7.65
C ILE A 5 -4.79 21.84 6.36
N GLY A 6 -5.95 21.18 6.44
CA GLY A 6 -6.56 20.46 5.32
C GLY A 6 -7.16 21.32 4.21
N GLN A 7 -7.00 22.64 4.25
CA GLN A 7 -7.43 23.55 3.18
C GLN A 7 -6.26 24.04 2.30
N THR A 8 -5.02 23.72 2.65
CA THR A 8 -3.84 24.14 1.88
C THR A 8 -3.48 23.04 0.87
N PRO A 9 -3.41 23.34 -0.43
CA PRO A 9 -3.19 22.33 -1.48
C PRO A 9 -1.84 21.62 -1.35
N ASP A 10 -0.81 22.30 -0.87
CA ASP A 10 0.58 21.80 -0.76
C ASP A 10 0.86 21.05 0.56
N LEU A 11 -0.18 20.82 1.38
CA LEU A 11 -0.08 20.18 2.68
C LEU A 11 -1.01 18.97 2.76
N LEU A 12 -0.44 17.83 3.13
CA LEU A 12 -1.20 16.62 3.41
C LEU A 12 -1.03 16.23 4.87
N SER A 13 -2.13 16.15 5.62
CA SER A 13 -2.12 15.74 7.03
C SER A 13 -2.92 14.48 7.25
N TYR A 14 -2.35 13.54 8.00
CA TYR A 14 -3.01 12.32 8.46
C TYR A 14 -2.72 12.11 9.95
N PHE A 15 -3.74 12.28 10.79
CA PHE A 15 -3.60 12.38 12.25
C PHE A 15 -2.52 13.37 12.68
N ASP A 16 -1.37 12.85 13.15
CA ASP A 16 -0.26 13.61 13.71
C ASP A 16 0.89 13.79 12.71
N ASP A 17 0.83 13.13 11.54
CA ASP A 17 1.83 13.24 10.49
C ASP A 17 1.39 14.28 9.45
N THR A 18 2.30 15.19 9.09
CA THR A 18 2.08 16.17 8.02
C THR A 18 3.21 16.14 7.02
N LEU A 19 2.84 16.06 5.75
CA LEU A 19 3.72 16.13 4.59
C LEU A 19 3.56 17.49 3.92
N VAL A 20 4.69 18.12 3.61
CA VAL A 20 4.78 19.35 2.80
C VAL A 20 5.41 18.96 1.48
N PHE A 21 4.74 19.24 0.37
CA PHE A 21 5.24 18.92 -0.97
C PHE A 21 5.09 20.13 -1.90
N ALA A 22 5.97 20.25 -2.88
CA ALA A 22 5.93 21.32 -3.88
C ALA A 22 6.75 20.92 -5.11
N ALA A 23 6.47 21.54 -6.25
CA ALA A 23 7.20 21.29 -7.50
C ALA A 23 8.57 21.99 -7.55
N SER A 24 8.79 23.01 -6.71
CA SER A 24 10.06 23.74 -6.65
C SER A 24 10.46 24.05 -5.20
N TRP A 25 11.76 24.30 -4.99
CA TRP A 25 12.30 24.68 -3.69
C TRP A 25 11.67 25.97 -3.16
N GLN A 26 11.47 26.96 -4.02
CA GLN A 26 10.89 28.25 -3.67
C GLN A 26 9.44 28.07 -3.17
N GLN A 27 8.62 27.30 -3.88
CA GLN A 27 7.27 26.94 -3.44
C GLN A 27 7.30 26.14 -2.14
N HIS A 28 8.24 25.20 -1.99
CA HIS A 28 8.38 24.42 -0.76
C HIS A 28 8.63 25.30 0.47
N ILE A 29 9.49 26.31 0.36
CA ILE A 29 9.74 27.28 1.45
C ILE A 29 8.48 28.08 1.80
N VAL A 30 7.69 28.47 0.80
CA VAL A 30 6.42 29.17 1.02
C VAL A 30 5.41 28.27 1.75
N ALA A 31 5.25 27.03 1.30
CA ALA A 31 4.36 26.05 1.94
C ALA A 31 4.79 25.76 3.38
N LEU A 32 6.10 25.59 3.62
CA LEU A 32 6.65 25.37 4.96
C LEU A 32 6.40 26.56 5.90
N ARG A 33 6.62 27.79 5.42
CA ARG A 33 6.31 29.01 6.20
C ARG A 33 4.83 29.08 6.56
N THR A 34 3.96 28.71 5.62
CA THR A 34 2.51 28.67 5.84
C THR A 34 2.16 27.67 6.93
N LEU A 35 2.68 26.44 6.85
CA LEU A 35 2.47 25.41 7.87
C LEU A 35 2.94 25.89 9.26
N LEU A 36 4.16 26.39 9.38
CA LEU A 36 4.72 26.83 10.67
C LEU A 36 3.93 28.00 11.28
N THR A 37 3.43 28.91 10.44
CA THR A 37 2.58 30.03 10.88
C THR A 37 1.24 29.52 11.41
N LEU A 38 0.62 28.56 10.72
CA LEU A 38 -0.63 27.92 11.16
C LEU A 38 -0.43 27.17 12.49
N LEU A 39 0.63 26.37 12.59
CA LEU A 39 0.95 25.63 13.82
C LEU A 39 1.12 26.60 15.00
N ARG A 40 1.89 27.67 14.82
CA ARG A 40 2.10 28.71 15.85
C ARG A 40 0.77 29.36 16.26
N ARG A 41 -0.07 29.75 15.28
CA ARG A 41 -1.37 30.38 15.54
C ARG A 41 -2.29 29.52 16.40
N HIS A 42 -2.23 28.21 16.22
CA HIS A 42 -3.08 27.24 16.92
C HIS A 42 -2.40 26.57 18.13
N GLY A 43 -1.21 27.02 18.54
CA GLY A 43 -0.50 26.47 19.70
C GLY A 43 -0.01 25.03 19.51
N LEU A 44 0.12 24.57 18.27
CA LEU A 44 0.61 23.24 17.93
C LEU A 44 2.13 23.23 17.83
N HIS A 45 2.74 22.17 18.36
CA HIS A 45 4.19 22.02 18.42
C HIS A 45 4.63 20.83 17.55
N VAL A 46 5.77 20.99 16.87
CA VAL A 46 6.43 19.93 16.10
C VAL A 46 7.62 19.40 16.90
N ASN A 47 7.86 18.09 16.82
CA ASN A 47 9.03 17.46 17.43
C ASN A 47 10.24 17.58 16.49
N PRO A 48 11.29 18.38 16.82
CA PRO A 48 12.42 18.60 15.93
C PRO A 48 13.20 17.32 15.61
N SER A 49 13.25 16.35 16.54
CA SER A 49 13.99 15.09 16.34
C SER A 49 13.36 14.16 15.31
N LYS A 50 12.08 14.34 14.98
CA LYS A 50 11.33 13.55 13.99
C LYS A 50 11.10 14.29 12.68
N LEU A 51 11.67 15.49 12.55
CA LEU A 51 11.43 16.37 11.42
C LEU A 51 12.42 16.07 10.30
N SER A 52 11.91 15.97 9.07
CA SER A 52 12.71 15.90 7.85
C SER A 52 12.28 17.06 6.95
N ILE A 53 13.22 17.92 6.54
CA ILE A 53 12.94 19.11 5.71
C ILE A 53 13.83 19.08 4.48
N GLY A 54 13.24 19.42 3.33
CA GLY A 54 13.98 19.65 2.09
C GLY A 54 14.67 18.42 1.50
N SER A 55 14.14 17.24 1.80
CA SER A 55 14.54 16.00 1.16
C SER A 55 13.76 15.78 -0.13
N SER A 56 14.39 15.18 -1.14
CA SER A 56 13.72 14.69 -2.35
C SER A 56 12.92 13.40 -2.10
N SER A 57 13.20 12.70 -1.00
CA SER A 57 12.53 11.46 -0.60
C SER A 57 12.22 11.48 0.89
N VAL A 58 11.00 11.10 1.27
CA VAL A 58 10.55 11.12 2.67
C VAL A 58 9.66 9.94 3.00
N GLU A 59 9.84 9.37 4.18
CA GLU A 59 8.93 8.36 4.71
C GLU A 59 7.65 9.04 5.22
N PHE A 60 6.50 8.64 4.69
CA PHE A 60 5.19 9.12 5.10
C PHE A 60 4.20 7.96 5.11
N LEU A 61 3.54 7.75 6.25
CA LEU A 61 2.55 6.69 6.45
C LEU A 61 3.03 5.32 5.96
N GLY A 62 4.25 4.90 6.33
CA GLY A 62 4.76 3.56 5.99
C GLY A 62 5.13 3.37 4.51
N HIS A 63 5.19 4.44 3.73
CA HIS A 63 5.67 4.49 2.35
C HIS A 63 6.82 5.48 2.22
N MET A 64 7.74 5.21 1.30
CA MET A 64 8.72 6.19 0.86
C MET A 64 8.14 6.94 -0.34
N VAL A 65 7.99 8.25 -0.19
CA VAL A 65 7.46 9.16 -1.21
C VAL A 65 8.62 9.88 -1.86
N SER A 66 8.74 9.80 -3.19
CA SER A 66 9.82 10.45 -3.94
C SER A 66 9.36 10.80 -5.35
N SER A 67 9.52 12.05 -5.78
CA SER A 67 9.26 12.51 -7.16
C SER A 67 7.97 11.98 -7.80
N GLY A 68 6.84 12.05 -7.08
CA GLY A 68 5.56 11.58 -7.62
C GLY A 68 5.39 10.05 -7.63
N THR A 69 6.26 9.31 -6.95
CA THR A 69 6.20 7.85 -6.80
C THR A 69 6.08 7.43 -5.34
N LEU A 70 5.57 6.23 -5.13
CA LEU A 70 5.40 5.56 -3.86
C LEU A 70 6.09 4.20 -3.92
N VAL A 71 6.92 3.92 -2.92
CA VAL A 71 7.49 2.57 -2.70
C VAL A 71 7.31 2.15 -1.24
N PRO A 72 7.24 0.84 -0.95
CA PRO A 72 7.22 0.36 0.44
C PRO A 72 8.50 0.73 1.18
N VAL A 73 8.41 0.99 2.48
CA VAL A 73 9.60 1.24 3.32
C VAL A 73 10.42 -0.03 3.46
N GLN A 74 11.72 0.04 3.11
CA GLN A 74 12.64 -1.11 3.10
C GLN A 74 12.64 -1.90 4.41
N LYS A 75 12.67 -1.22 5.56
CA LYS A 75 12.65 -1.86 6.88
C LYS A 75 11.45 -2.80 7.09
N LYS A 76 10.29 -2.45 6.53
CA LYS A 76 9.07 -3.29 6.60
C LYS A 76 9.17 -4.46 5.63
N MET A 77 9.80 -4.26 4.47
CA MET A 77 10.08 -5.33 3.52
C MET A 77 11.05 -6.36 4.12
N ASP A 78 12.15 -5.90 4.73
CA ASP A 78 13.12 -6.76 5.41
C ASP A 78 12.46 -7.60 6.49
N THR A 79 11.52 -7.00 7.24
CA THR A 79 10.72 -7.73 8.23
C THR A 79 9.96 -8.87 7.56
N ILE A 80 9.26 -8.63 6.45
CA ILE A 80 8.50 -9.66 5.69
C ILE A 80 9.43 -10.77 5.18
N LEU A 81 10.60 -10.40 4.64
CA LEU A 81 11.58 -11.35 4.10
C LEU A 81 12.13 -12.29 5.18
N GLN A 82 12.34 -11.77 6.40
CA GLN A 82 12.86 -12.52 7.53
C GLN A 82 11.80 -13.29 8.34
N LEU A 83 10.51 -13.21 7.98
CA LEU A 83 9.46 -13.91 8.72
C LEU A 83 9.66 -15.43 8.71
N SER A 84 9.55 -16.03 9.88
CA SER A 84 9.51 -17.48 10.06
C SER A 84 8.14 -18.04 9.69
N VAL A 85 8.09 -19.34 9.43
CA VAL A 85 6.84 -20.06 9.16
C VAL A 85 5.96 -20.02 10.41
N PRO A 86 4.72 -19.49 10.33
CA PRO A 86 3.83 -19.39 11.48
C PRO A 86 3.29 -20.77 11.87
N VAL A 87 3.27 -21.05 13.17
CA VAL A 87 2.79 -22.32 13.75
C VAL A 87 1.40 -22.17 14.38
N LYS A 88 0.98 -20.93 14.69
CA LYS A 88 -0.33 -20.61 15.30
C LYS A 88 -1.13 -19.65 14.43
N LYS A 89 -2.46 -19.73 14.51
CA LYS A 89 -3.37 -18.81 13.80
C LYS A 89 -3.11 -17.35 14.11
N LYS A 90 -2.76 -17.01 15.36
CA LYS A 90 -2.39 -15.63 15.74
C LYS A 90 -1.23 -15.09 14.91
N GLU A 91 -0.22 -15.92 14.65
CA GLU A 91 0.97 -15.56 13.86
C GLU A 91 0.60 -15.40 12.38
N VAL A 92 -0.22 -16.31 11.83
CA VAL A 92 -0.75 -16.17 10.46
C VAL A 92 -1.54 -14.86 10.30
N ARG A 93 -2.37 -14.50 11.29
CA ARG A 93 -3.13 -13.24 11.27
C ARG A 93 -2.21 -12.02 11.32
N SER A 94 -1.14 -12.07 12.11
CA SER A 94 -0.14 -11.00 12.18
C SER A 94 0.62 -10.84 10.85
N LEU A 95 1.06 -11.97 10.27
CA LEU A 95 1.69 -12.01 8.94
C LEU A 95 0.76 -11.39 7.90
N LEU A 96 -0.46 -11.91 7.77
CA LEU A 96 -1.42 -11.40 6.79
C LEU A 96 -1.80 -9.94 7.03
N GLY A 97 -1.84 -9.47 8.28
CA GLY A 97 -2.06 -8.05 8.58
C GLY A 97 -0.98 -7.15 7.97
N LEU A 98 0.30 -7.51 8.18
CA LEU A 98 1.43 -6.76 7.63
C LEU A 98 1.46 -6.81 6.10
N VAL A 99 1.28 -8.00 5.52
CA VAL A 99 1.36 -8.21 4.07
C VAL A 99 0.14 -7.56 3.36
N ASN A 100 -1.06 -7.61 3.95
CA ASN A 100 -2.23 -6.93 3.41
C ASN A 100 -2.10 -5.41 3.37
N TYR A 101 -1.31 -4.80 4.27
CA TYR A 101 -1.07 -3.37 4.22
C TYR A 101 -0.42 -2.96 2.89
N TYR A 102 0.49 -3.79 2.37
CA TYR A 102 1.20 -3.53 1.11
C TYR A 102 0.63 -4.28 -0.10
N ARG A 103 -0.53 -4.93 -0.01
CA ARG A 103 -1.15 -5.65 -1.15
C ARG A 103 -1.38 -4.80 -2.40
N HIS A 104 -1.37 -3.48 -2.25
CA HIS A 104 -1.66 -2.50 -3.29
C HIS A 104 -0.51 -2.37 -4.28
N PHE A 105 0.66 -2.91 -3.91
CA PHE A 105 1.86 -3.03 -4.72
C PHE A 105 1.94 -4.38 -5.44
N ILE A 106 1.00 -5.31 -5.23
CA ILE A 106 1.13 -6.67 -5.74
C ILE A 106 -0.09 -7.03 -6.60
N ALA A 107 0.17 -7.39 -7.86
CA ALA A 107 -0.81 -7.99 -8.74
C ALA A 107 -1.29 -9.34 -8.17
N ASP A 108 -2.59 -9.61 -8.28
CA ASP A 108 -3.20 -10.90 -7.90
C ASP A 108 -2.93 -11.36 -6.45
N PHE A 109 -2.68 -10.39 -5.57
CA PHE A 109 -2.35 -10.65 -4.17
C PHE A 109 -3.36 -11.56 -3.46
N ALA A 110 -4.65 -11.42 -3.77
CA ALA A 110 -5.71 -12.24 -3.18
C ALA A 110 -5.58 -13.73 -3.54
N SER A 111 -5.17 -14.04 -4.77
CA SER A 111 -4.93 -15.41 -5.23
C SER A 111 -3.68 -15.98 -4.57
N ILE A 112 -2.61 -15.19 -4.54
CA ILE A 112 -1.33 -15.58 -3.93
C ILE A 112 -1.50 -15.84 -2.42
N SER A 113 -2.21 -14.97 -1.70
CA SER A 113 -2.41 -15.07 -0.24
C SER A 113 -3.56 -15.99 0.17
N ALA A 114 -4.29 -16.59 -0.79
CA ALA A 114 -5.44 -17.45 -0.51
C ALA A 114 -5.11 -18.66 0.38
N PRO A 115 -4.00 -19.41 0.16
CA PRO A 115 -3.65 -20.55 1.02
C PRO A 115 -3.46 -20.14 2.48
N LEU A 116 -2.84 -18.99 2.73
CA LEU A 116 -2.61 -18.47 4.08
C LEU A 116 -3.91 -17.97 4.73
N SER A 117 -4.78 -17.32 3.95
CA SER A 117 -6.07 -16.84 4.43
C SER A 117 -7.00 -18.00 4.80
N ASP A 118 -6.91 -19.11 4.08
CA ASP A 118 -7.72 -20.31 4.34
C ASP A 118 -7.39 -20.97 5.68
N LEU A 119 -6.15 -20.81 6.18
CA LEU A 119 -5.76 -21.24 7.53
C LEU A 119 -6.52 -20.50 8.64
N LEU A 120 -7.03 -19.29 8.37
CA LEU A 120 -7.75 -18.46 9.34
C LEU A 120 -9.27 -18.68 9.35
N ARG A 121 -9.80 -19.57 8.50
CA ARG A 121 -11.25 -19.83 8.42
C ARG A 121 -11.82 -20.31 9.75
N LYS A 122 -13.10 -20.01 9.98
CA LYS A 122 -13.85 -20.52 11.13
C LYS A 122 -13.90 -22.05 11.04
N GLY A 123 -13.61 -22.74 12.13
CA GLY A 123 -13.57 -24.21 12.18
C GLY A 123 -12.21 -24.86 11.91
N THR A 124 -11.18 -24.12 11.48
CA THR A 124 -9.82 -24.69 11.40
C THR A 124 -9.14 -24.75 12.79
N PRO A 125 -8.20 -25.68 13.04
CA PRO A 125 -7.52 -25.79 14.34
C PRO A 125 -6.65 -24.56 14.68
N GLU A 126 -6.41 -24.29 15.97
CA GLU A 126 -5.53 -23.18 16.40
C GLU A 126 -4.06 -23.42 16.03
N LYS A 127 -3.65 -24.69 16.06
CA LYS A 127 -2.38 -25.14 15.49
C LYS A 127 -2.51 -25.18 13.98
N VAL A 128 -1.64 -24.45 13.30
CA VAL A 128 -1.66 -24.33 11.84
C VAL A 128 -1.21 -25.65 11.23
N GLN A 129 -2.03 -26.21 10.35
CA GLN A 129 -1.62 -27.29 9.45
C GLN A 129 -0.98 -26.67 8.23
N TRP A 130 0.33 -26.48 8.29
CA TRP A 130 1.09 -25.90 7.20
C TRP A 130 1.18 -26.89 6.03
N THR A 131 0.79 -26.45 4.84
CA THR A 131 0.76 -27.29 3.63
C THR A 131 1.81 -26.81 2.63
N PRO A 132 2.21 -27.64 1.65
CA PRO A 132 3.11 -27.19 0.57
C PRO A 132 2.58 -25.97 -0.20
N ARG A 133 1.25 -25.80 -0.30
CA ARG A 133 0.63 -24.61 -0.89
C ARG A 133 0.87 -23.34 -0.05
N CYS A 134 0.96 -23.47 1.27
CA CYS A 134 1.29 -22.36 2.16
C CYS A 134 2.76 -21.95 2.01
N ASP A 135 3.67 -22.91 1.85
CA ASP A 135 5.09 -22.62 1.56
C ASP A 135 5.24 -21.87 0.24
N GLN A 136 4.60 -22.35 -0.83
CA GLN A 136 4.63 -21.68 -2.14
C GLN A 136 4.07 -20.25 -2.05
N SER A 137 2.95 -20.08 -1.35
CA SER A 137 2.34 -18.76 -1.12
C SER A 137 3.27 -17.82 -0.37
N LEU A 138 3.89 -18.27 0.73
CA LEU A 138 4.80 -17.44 1.52
C LEU A 138 6.08 -17.10 0.74
N ALA A 139 6.65 -18.07 0.01
CA ALA A 139 7.82 -17.86 -0.83
C ALA A 139 7.54 -16.84 -1.94
N GLU A 140 6.37 -16.94 -2.59
CA GLU A 140 5.97 -16.01 -3.64
C GLU A 140 5.73 -14.59 -3.09
N ILE A 141 5.07 -14.47 -1.93
CA ILE A 141 4.93 -13.20 -1.23
C ILE A 141 6.31 -12.58 -0.96
N LYS A 142 7.25 -13.35 -0.41
CA LYS A 142 8.61 -12.86 -0.15
C LYS A 142 9.30 -12.41 -1.44
N ARG A 143 9.22 -13.21 -2.51
CA ARG A 143 9.80 -12.87 -3.82
C ARG A 143 9.26 -11.53 -4.36
N LEU A 144 7.95 -11.30 -4.26
CA LEU A 144 7.31 -10.07 -4.72
C LEU A 144 7.69 -8.86 -3.87
N PHE A 145 7.88 -9.04 -2.55
CA PHE A 145 8.35 -7.97 -1.66
C PHE A 145 9.86 -7.73 -1.70
N SER A 146 10.66 -8.62 -2.30
CA SER A 146 12.07 -8.37 -2.57
C SER A 146 12.28 -7.31 -3.65
N SER A 147 11.33 -7.18 -4.58
CA SER A 147 11.35 -6.18 -5.65
C SER A 147 9.92 -5.72 -5.95
N PRO A 148 9.28 -4.96 -5.04
CA PRO A 148 7.93 -4.49 -5.25
C PRO A 148 7.93 -3.46 -6.39
N PRO A 149 6.88 -3.45 -7.23
CA PRO A 149 6.76 -2.45 -8.27
C PRO A 149 6.63 -1.06 -7.66
N ILE A 150 7.15 -0.07 -8.38
CA ILE A 150 7.00 1.33 -8.03
C ILE A 150 5.61 1.78 -8.44
N LEU A 151 4.85 2.36 -7.51
CA LEU A 151 3.56 2.98 -7.84
C LEU A 151 3.77 4.46 -8.12
N ILE A 152 3.00 5.01 -9.04
CA ILE A 152 2.91 6.46 -9.24
C ILE A 152 1.79 7.04 -8.39
N ILE A 153 1.97 8.28 -7.92
CA ILE A 153 0.90 9.06 -7.29
C ILE A 153 -0.08 9.45 -8.41
N PRO A 154 -1.37 9.11 -8.27
CA PRO A 154 -2.35 9.38 -9.30
C PRO A 154 -2.56 10.88 -9.46
N ASP A 155 -2.57 11.34 -10.70
CA ASP A 155 -3.01 12.69 -11.04
C ASP A 155 -4.50 12.67 -11.34
N MET A 156 -5.29 13.40 -10.57
CA MET A 156 -6.75 13.41 -10.71
C MET A 156 -7.23 14.13 -11.97
N GLN A 157 -6.34 14.83 -12.68
CA GLN A 157 -6.64 15.52 -13.95
C GLN A 157 -6.35 14.65 -15.17
N GLU A 158 -5.60 13.56 -15.00
CA GLU A 158 -5.19 12.65 -16.07
C GLU A 158 -6.16 11.47 -16.22
N THR A 159 -6.16 10.88 -17.42
CA THR A 159 -7.04 9.72 -17.69
C THR A 159 -6.57 8.48 -16.95
N PHE A 160 -7.48 7.87 -16.22
CA PHE A 160 -7.26 6.57 -15.59
C PHE A 160 -7.56 5.43 -16.57
N ILE A 161 -6.67 4.45 -16.63
CA ILE A 161 -6.86 3.22 -17.39
C ILE A 161 -6.99 2.08 -16.38
N VAL A 162 -8.12 1.39 -16.41
CA VAL A 162 -8.33 0.19 -15.61
C VAL A 162 -8.11 -1.03 -16.50
N ARG A 163 -7.24 -1.93 -16.07
CA ARG A 163 -7.15 -3.29 -16.63
C ARG A 163 -7.57 -4.27 -15.56
N SER A 164 -8.49 -5.15 -15.90
CA SER A 164 -8.98 -6.21 -15.03
C SER A 164 -8.90 -7.55 -15.72
N ASP A 165 -8.79 -8.59 -14.93
CA ASP A 165 -8.86 -9.98 -15.36
C ASP A 165 -9.55 -10.81 -14.28
N ALA A 166 -10.21 -11.87 -14.70
CA ALA A 166 -10.96 -12.77 -13.83
C ALA A 166 -10.51 -14.22 -14.07
N SER A 167 -10.30 -14.94 -12.97
CA SER A 167 -10.05 -16.38 -12.97
C SER A 167 -11.22 -17.09 -12.29
N ASP A 168 -11.20 -18.43 -12.31
CA ASP A 168 -12.21 -19.24 -11.62
C ASP A 168 -12.30 -18.99 -10.10
N PHE A 169 -11.25 -18.43 -9.51
CA PHE A 169 -11.10 -18.31 -8.05
C PHE A 169 -10.97 -16.87 -7.55
N GLY A 170 -10.70 -15.91 -8.44
CA GLY A 170 -10.38 -14.55 -8.04
C GLY A 170 -10.35 -13.58 -9.21
N ILE A 171 -10.51 -12.30 -8.89
CA ILE A 171 -10.42 -11.18 -9.82
C ILE A 171 -9.21 -10.31 -9.46
N GLY A 172 -8.54 -9.82 -10.49
CA GLY A 172 -7.41 -8.90 -10.42
C GLY A 172 -7.73 -7.62 -11.19
N ALA A 173 -7.19 -6.50 -10.74
CA ALA A 173 -7.25 -5.25 -11.46
C ALA A 173 -6.01 -4.39 -11.16
N VAL A 174 -5.61 -3.58 -12.13
CA VAL A 174 -4.60 -2.55 -11.98
C VAL A 174 -5.16 -1.23 -12.51
N LEU A 175 -5.03 -0.20 -11.68
CA LEU A 175 -5.25 1.18 -12.06
C LEU A 175 -3.95 1.75 -12.60
N LEU A 176 -3.95 2.21 -13.84
CA LEU A 176 -2.81 2.72 -14.58
C LEU A 176 -3.05 4.17 -14.97
N GLN A 177 -1.97 4.93 -15.12
CA GLN A 177 -1.97 6.20 -15.84
C GLN A 177 -0.77 6.27 -16.77
N ASP A 178 -0.91 7.01 -17.86
CA ASP A 178 0.20 7.31 -18.75
C ASP A 178 1.14 8.32 -18.08
N ARG A 179 2.43 8.01 -18.07
CA ARG A 179 3.51 8.93 -17.73
C ARG A 179 4.50 8.88 -18.88
N ASP A 180 4.59 9.96 -19.64
CA ASP A 180 5.52 10.13 -20.75
C ASP A 180 5.48 8.99 -21.79
N GLY A 181 4.27 8.50 -22.13
CA GLY A 181 4.02 7.43 -23.09
C GLY A 181 4.15 6.01 -22.50
N THR A 182 4.38 5.89 -21.18
CA THR A 182 4.48 4.61 -20.48
C THR A 182 3.35 4.46 -19.48
N LEU A 183 2.61 3.35 -19.55
CA LEU A 183 1.57 3.04 -18.57
C LEU A 183 2.18 2.58 -17.25
N MET A 184 2.02 3.40 -16.22
CA MET A 184 2.57 3.17 -14.89
C MET A 184 1.45 2.84 -13.89
N PRO A 185 1.67 1.88 -12.97
CA PRO A 185 0.66 1.48 -12.00
C PRO A 185 0.48 2.53 -10.92
N CYS A 186 -0.76 2.96 -10.70
CA CYS A 186 -1.16 3.74 -9.53
C CYS A 186 -1.51 2.83 -8.35
N ARG A 187 -2.19 1.71 -8.63
CA ARG A 187 -2.65 0.78 -7.59
C ARG A 187 -3.02 -0.58 -8.17
N TYR A 188 -2.62 -1.65 -7.49
CA TYR A 188 -3.15 -3.00 -7.71
C TYR A 188 -4.32 -3.29 -6.77
N ALA A 189 -5.34 -3.97 -7.30
CA ALA A 189 -6.49 -4.47 -6.59
C ALA A 189 -6.69 -5.94 -6.96
N SER A 190 -7.10 -6.74 -5.99
CA SER A 190 -7.39 -8.15 -6.23
C SER A 190 -8.35 -8.64 -5.17
N ARG A 191 -9.25 -9.56 -5.52
CA ARG A 191 -10.23 -10.13 -4.59
C ARG A 191 -10.48 -11.59 -4.91
N LYS A 192 -10.58 -12.42 -3.87
CA LYS A 192 -11.05 -13.81 -4.02
C LYS A 192 -12.55 -13.82 -4.28
N LEU A 193 -12.99 -14.62 -5.26
CA LEU A 193 -14.41 -14.81 -5.52
C LEU A 193 -15.06 -15.53 -4.33
N LEU A 194 -16.30 -15.16 -4.05
CA LEU A 194 -17.15 -15.85 -3.10
C LEU A 194 -17.54 -17.23 -3.67
N PRO A 195 -17.90 -18.21 -2.82
CA PRO A 195 -18.32 -19.52 -3.30
C PRO A 195 -19.53 -19.51 -4.26
N CYS A 196 -20.38 -18.49 -4.22
CA CYS A 196 -21.42 -18.26 -5.21
C CYS A 196 -20.85 -17.74 -6.53
N GLU A 197 -19.98 -16.74 -6.49
CA GLU A 197 -19.38 -16.11 -7.68
C GLU A 197 -18.47 -17.08 -8.46
N CYS A 198 -17.82 -18.04 -7.80
CA CYS A 198 -17.05 -19.09 -8.48
C CYS A 198 -17.91 -19.97 -9.42
N ARG A 199 -19.24 -19.97 -9.25
CA ARG A 199 -20.18 -20.77 -10.06
C ARG A 199 -20.80 -19.99 -11.22
N TYR A 200 -20.47 -18.71 -11.35
CA TYR A 200 -20.90 -17.89 -12.48
C TYR A 200 -20.22 -18.34 -13.77
N SER A 201 -20.86 -18.07 -14.90
CA SER A 201 -20.22 -18.24 -16.20
C SER A 201 -19.03 -17.30 -16.36
N THR A 202 -18.10 -17.59 -17.27
CA THR A 202 -16.93 -16.73 -17.50
C THR A 202 -17.32 -15.29 -17.79
N ILE A 203 -18.34 -15.07 -18.62
CA ILE A 203 -18.83 -13.74 -19.01
C ILE A 203 -19.40 -12.96 -17.80
N GLU A 204 -19.97 -13.63 -16.80
CA GLU A 204 -20.49 -12.99 -15.60
C GLU A 204 -19.41 -12.71 -14.53
N ARG A 205 -18.23 -13.34 -14.67
CA ARG A 205 -17.09 -13.13 -13.76
C ARG A 205 -16.17 -12.01 -14.23
N GLU A 206 -16.06 -11.83 -15.55
CA GLU A 206 -15.36 -10.72 -16.21
C GLU A 206 -16.15 -9.41 -16.10
#